data_AF-A0A099Z439-F1
#
_entry.id   AF-A0A099Z439-F1
#
_cell.length_a   1.000
_cell.length_b   1.000
_cell.length_c   1.000
_cell.angle_alpha   90.00
_cell.angle_beta   90.00
_cell.angle_gamma   90.00
#
_symmetry.space_group_name_H-M   'P 1'
#
loop_
_entity.id
_entity.type
_entity.pdbx_description
1 polymer ?
#
loop_
_entity_poly.entity_id
_entity_poly.type
_entity_poly.pdbx_seq_one_letter_code
_entity_poly.pdbx_strand_id
1 'polypeptide(L)' 'SLPQLLEENDQLIRCIVEYQSKGRATDCVQYQHILHRNLIYLATIADAAPPSSQKTVD' A
#
# COMPACT_ATOMS: atom_id res chain seq x y z
N SER A 1 8.38 -7.59 -5.59
CA SER A 1 9.46 -6.77 -4.96
C SER A 1 8.87 -5.48 -4.42
N LEU A 2 9.58 -4.72 -3.56
CA LEU A 2 9.06 -3.44 -3.03
C LEU A 2 8.55 -2.49 -4.13
N PRO A 3 9.29 -2.27 -5.23
CA PRO A 3 8.81 -1.39 -6.32
C PRO A 3 7.54 -1.90 -7.00
N GLN A 4 7.43 -3.22 -7.23
CA GLN A 4 6.24 -3.82 -7.83
C GLN A 4 5.01 -3.65 -6.92
N LEU A 5 5.17 -3.76 -5.60
CA LEU A 5 4.06 -3.60 -4.67
C LEU A 5 3.57 -2.13 -4.61
N LEU A 6 4.48 -1.17 -4.77
CA LEU A 6 4.13 0.25 -4.89
C LEU A 6 3.39 0.55 -6.20
N GLU A 7 3.84 -0.04 -7.30
CA GLU A 7 3.17 0.06 -8.60
C GLU A 7 1.78 -0.59 -8.59
N GLU A 8 1.64 -1.74 -7.93
CA GLU A 8 0.35 -2.40 -7.71
C GLU A 8 -0.58 -1.53 -6.87
N ASN A 9 -0.09 -0.90 -5.79
CA ASN A 9 -0.88 0.02 -4.98
C ASN A 9 -1.39 1.23 -5.79
N ASP A 10 -0.54 1.80 -6.65
CA ASP A 10 -0.94 2.90 -7.53
C ASP A 10 -2.06 2.48 -8.50
N GLN A 11 -1.93 1.30 -9.12
CA GLN A 11 -2.97 0.76 -10.01
C GLN A 11 -4.28 0.48 -9.26
N LEU A 12 -4.21 -0.10 -8.06
CA LEU A 12 -5.38 -0.38 -7.22
C LEU A 12 -6.11 0.92 -6.86
N ILE A 13 -5.39 1.97 -6.45
CA ILE A 13 -5.99 3.26 -6.11
C ILE A 13 -6.70 3.86 -7.33
N ARG A 14 -6.06 3.87 -8.50
CA ARG A 14 -6.69 4.36 -9.74
C ARG A 14 -7.95 3.58 -10.09
N CYS A 15 -7.91 2.25 -9.99
CA CYS A 15 -9.05 1.39 -10.28
C CYS A 15 -10.21 1.61 -9.30
N ILE A 16 -9.92 1.75 -8.00
CA ILE A 16 -10.93 2.03 -6.97
C ILE A 16 -11.63 3.37 -7.25
N VAL A 17 -10.87 4.43 -7.53
CA VAL A 17 -11.44 5.76 -7.82
C VAL A 17 -12.34 5.71 -9.05
N GLU A 18 -11.90 5.03 -10.12
CA GLU A 18 -12.70 4.83 -11.32
C GLU A 18 -14.01 4.08 -11.01
N TYR A 19 -13.95 3.01 -10.23
CA TYR A 19 -15.12 2.18 -9.93
C TYR A 19 -16.10 2.86 -8.98
N GLN A 20 -15.60 3.70 -8.05
CA GLN A 20 -16.45 4.57 -7.23
C GLN A 20 -17.25 5.53 -8.11
N SER A 21 -16.62 6.17 -9.10
CA SER A 21 -17.31 7.09 -10.02
C SER A 21 -18.38 6.40 -10.89
N LYS A 22 -18.25 5.08 -11.11
CA LYS A 22 -19.19 4.26 -11.88
C LYS A 22 -20.27 3.58 -11.02
N GLY A 23 -20.28 3.81 -9.70
CA GLY A 23 -21.21 3.17 -8.78
C GLY A 23 -20.97 1.67 -8.54
N ARG A 24 -19.77 1.16 -8.87
CA ARG A 24 -19.38 -0.25 -8.71
C ARG A 24 -18.85 -0.55 -7.30
N ALA A 25 -19.71 -0.37 -6.30
CA ALA A 25 -19.32 -0.47 -4.88
C ALA A 25 -18.73 -1.84 -4.51
N THR A 26 -19.31 -2.93 -5.02
CA THR A 26 -18.88 -4.31 -4.69
C THR A 26 -17.44 -4.58 -5.14
N ASP A 27 -17.09 -4.13 -6.34
CA ASP A 27 -15.73 -4.28 -6.87
C ASP A 27 -14.73 -3.42 -6.09
N CYS A 28 -15.13 -2.19 -5.71
CA CYS A 28 -14.29 -1.32 -4.89
C CYS A 28 -13.86 -1.98 -3.59
N VAL A 29 -14.79 -2.66 -2.89
CA VAL A 29 -14.50 -3.37 -1.63
C VAL A 29 -13.43 -4.44 -1.82
N GLN A 30 -13.49 -5.19 -2.92
CA GLN A 30 -12.48 -6.21 -3.21
C GLN A 30 -11.09 -5.60 -3.41
N TYR A 31 -10.97 -4.53 -4.22
CA TYR A 31 -9.69 -3.86 -4.42
C TYR A 31 -9.19 -3.15 -3.16
N GLN A 32 -10.10 -2.63 -2.33
CA GLN A 32 -9.76 -2.03 -1.04
C GLN A 32 -9.13 -3.05 -0.08
N HIS A 33 -9.62 -4.29 -0.05
CA HIS A 33 -8.99 -5.35 0.77
C HIS A 33 -7.57 -5.68 0.30
N ILE A 34 -7.34 -5.74 -1.01
CA ILE A 34 -5.99 -6.00 -1.57
C ILE A 34 -5.06 -4.84 -1.20
N LEU A 35 -5.50 -3.60 -1.44
CA LEU A 35 -4.74 -2.39 -1.10
C LEU A 35 -4.40 -2.35 0.40
N HIS A 36 -5.37 -2.66 1.28
CA HIS A 36 -5.14 -2.70 2.72
C HIS A 36 -4.05 -3.71 3.10
N ARG A 37 -4.09 -4.92 2.53
CA ARG A 37 -3.07 -5.95 2.78
C ARG A 37 -1.68 -5.47 2.35
N ASN A 38 -1.58 -4.84 1.19
CA ASN A 38 -0.30 -4.33 0.70
C ASN A 38 0.25 -3.22 1.59
N LEU A 39 -0.60 -2.31 2.07
CA LEU A 39 -0.19 -1.25 3.00
C LEU A 39 0.29 -1.81 4.35
N ILE A 40 -0.41 -2.80 4.91
CA ILE A 40 0.00 -3.46 6.15
C ILE A 40 1.32 -4.21 5.96
N TYR A 41 1.49 -4.87 4.82
CA TYR A 41 2.75 -5.53 4.51
C TYR A 41 3.91 -4.52 4.43
N LEU A 42 3.72 -3.37 3.77
CA LEU A 42 4.70 -2.28 3.72
C LEU A 42 5.01 -1.70 5.10
N ALA A 43 4.01 -1.51 5.95
CA ALA A 43 4.22 -1.04 7.33
C ALA A 43 5.04 -2.06 8.13
N THR A 44 4.68 -3.35 8.03
CA THR A 44 5.36 -4.43 8.77
C THR A 44 6.85 -4.52 8.41
N ILE A 45 7.20 -4.41 7.13
CA ILE A 45 8.60 -4.44 6.70
C ILE A 45 9.35 -3.14 7.02
N ALA A 46 8.66 -2.00 7.07
CA ALA A 46 9.24 -0.74 7.50
C ALA A 46 9.54 -0.75 9.00
N ASP A 47 8.65 -1.30 9.82
CA ASP A 47 8.84 -1.45 11.26
C ASP A 47 9.93 -2.49 11.60
N ALA A 48 10.08 -3.53 10.77
CA ALA A 48 11.14 -4.51 10.90
C ALA A 48 12.49 -4.02 10.34
N ALA A 49 12.53 -2.86 9.67
CA ALA A 49 13.79 -2.28 9.23
C ALA A 49 14.59 -1.84 10.46
N PRO A 50 15.88 -2.19 10.55
CA PRO A 50 16.70 -1.75 11.66
C PRO A 50 16.69 -0.22 11.70
N PRO A 51 16.58 0.41 12.89
CA PRO A 51 16.71 1.86 13.00
C PRO A 51 18.06 2.22 12.37
N SER A 52 18.02 2.97 11.27
CA SER A 52 19.24 3.43 10.59
C SER A 52 20.09 4.13 11.63
N SER A 53 21.28 3.58 11.91
CA SER A 53 22.19 3.99 12.97
C SER A 53 22.19 5.50 13.18
N GLN A 54 21.49 5.94 14.22
CA GLN A 54 21.54 7.32 14.67
C GLN A 54 22.96 7.56 15.15
N LYS A 55 23.72 8.32 14.36
CA LYS A 55 25.06 8.79 14.71
C LYS A 55 24.91 9.69 15.95
N THR A 56 25.10 9.13 17.13
CA THR A 56 25.45 9.91 18.32
C THR A 56 26.84 10.46 18.08
N VAL A 57 26.89 11.73 17.67
CA VAL A 57 28.11 12.53 17.76
C VAL A 57 28.20 13.00 19.21
N ASP A 58 29.22 12.51 19.90
CA ASP A 58 29.75 13.10 21.13
C ASP A 58 30.23 14.54 20.90
#